data_AF-A0A154BTC0-F1
#
_entry.id   AF-A0A154BTC0-F1
#
_cell.length_a   1.000
_cell.length_b   1.000
_cell.length_c   1.000
_cell.angle_alpha   90.00
_cell.angle_beta   90.00
_cell.angle_gamma   90.00
#
_symmetry.space_group_name_H-M   'P 1'
#
loop_
_entity.id
_entity.type
_entity.pdbx_description
1 polymer ?
#
loop_
_entity_poly.entity_id
_entity_poly.type
_entity_poly.pdbx_seq_one_letter_code
_entity_poly.pdbx_strand_id
1 'polypeptide(L)'
;MLHVISEWTRMFFSAVLCAFSIKLLDDYLDREFDTACGEHNWINHLGEGAVAYSLPFLAISVALHPGIGVSLFLASWTVGMYRDLHVKYPSRLRGWQESAIVMATGFYFAEWDTMTCSLLIAGAVQLSDDIIDRYTDQATGVRNLAHQWGVMPCCVACIAFFIGAWFFAPTVFWPVICGIVVVYVASTRKGRSAHV
;
A
#
# COMPACT_ATOMS: atom_id res chain seq x y z
N MET A 1 7.11 -30.47 -3.09
CA MET A 1 6.40 -29.73 -4.16
C MET A 1 5.02 -29.23 -3.70
N LEU A 2 4.13 -30.10 -3.19
CA LEU A 2 2.80 -29.69 -2.69
C LEU A 2 2.84 -28.62 -1.57
N HIS A 3 3.76 -28.77 -0.60
CA HIS A 3 3.94 -27.77 0.46
C HIS A 3 4.38 -26.40 -0.07
N VAL A 4 5.27 -26.36 -1.05
CA VAL A 4 5.75 -25.10 -1.66
C VAL A 4 4.62 -24.39 -2.39
N ILE A 5 3.81 -25.14 -3.15
CA ILE A 5 2.63 -24.60 -3.85
C ILE A 5 1.61 -24.07 -2.82
N SER A 6 1.38 -24.80 -1.74
CA SER A 6 0.46 -24.39 -0.67
C SER A 6 0.92 -23.11 0.04
N GLU A 7 2.21 -22.97 0.32
CA GLU A 7 2.73 -21.76 0.95
C GLU A 7 2.66 -20.57 -0.01
N TRP A 8 3.06 -20.76 -1.27
CA TRP A 8 2.98 -19.71 -2.28
C TRP A 8 1.55 -19.18 -2.46
N THR A 9 0.55 -20.07 -2.52
CA THR A 9 -0.86 -19.65 -2.65
C THR A 9 -1.34 -18.91 -1.41
N ARG A 10 -0.99 -19.35 -0.20
CA ARG A 10 -1.32 -18.64 1.05
C ARG A 10 -0.73 -17.23 1.07
N MET A 11 0.54 -17.09 0.68
CA MET A 11 1.23 -15.80 0.60
C MET A 11 0.55 -14.87 -0.43
N PHE A 12 0.27 -15.39 -1.62
CA PHE A 12 -0.41 -14.66 -2.68
C PHE A 12 -1.79 -14.16 -2.26
N PHE A 13 -2.65 -15.04 -1.74
CA PHE A 13 -4.01 -14.63 -1.32
C PHE A 13 -3.99 -13.71 -0.11
N SER A 14 -3.06 -13.90 0.84
CA SER A 14 -2.83 -12.94 1.92
C SER A 14 -2.48 -11.55 1.37
N ALA A 15 -1.54 -11.46 0.43
CA ALA A 15 -1.16 -10.20 -0.20
C ALA A 15 -2.33 -9.55 -0.98
N VAL A 16 -3.11 -10.32 -1.74
CA VAL A 16 -4.31 -9.80 -2.44
C VAL A 16 -5.30 -9.20 -1.46
N LEU A 17 -5.66 -9.92 -0.40
CA LEU A 17 -6.65 -9.45 0.58
C LEU A 17 -6.13 -8.27 1.39
N CYS A 18 -4.83 -8.27 1.73
CA CYS A 18 -4.19 -7.13 2.41
C CYS A 18 -4.19 -5.88 1.52
N ALA A 19 -3.73 -6.00 0.28
CA ALA A 19 -3.68 -4.89 -0.67
C ALA A 19 -5.08 -4.36 -0.97
N PHE A 20 -6.08 -5.23 -1.06
CA PHE A 20 -7.47 -4.83 -1.22
C PHE A 20 -8.00 -4.06 0.01
N SER A 21 -7.69 -4.53 1.22
CA SER A 21 -8.02 -3.83 2.46
C SER A 21 -7.38 -2.44 2.54
N ILE A 22 -6.07 -2.35 2.28
CA ILE A 22 -5.32 -1.10 2.27
C ILE A 22 -5.94 -0.14 1.25
N LYS A 23 -6.21 -0.64 0.04
CA LYS A 23 -6.80 0.18 -1.01
C LYS A 23 -8.19 0.71 -0.66
N LEU A 24 -9.06 -0.11 -0.06
CA LEU A 24 -10.37 0.38 0.37
C LEU A 24 -10.27 1.46 1.45
N LEU A 25 -9.25 1.37 2.32
CA LEU A 25 -8.99 2.39 3.32
C LEU A 25 -8.45 3.67 2.69
N ASP A 26 -7.54 3.53 1.72
CA ASP A 26 -6.95 4.64 0.96
C ASP A 26 -8.02 5.41 0.19
N ASP A 27 -8.83 4.72 -0.63
CA ASP A 27 -9.98 5.28 -1.36
C ASP A 27 -10.99 6.00 -0.41
N TYR A 28 -11.09 5.57 0.85
CA TYR A 28 -11.93 6.26 1.84
C TYR A 28 -11.28 7.55 2.37
N LEU A 29 -9.98 7.52 2.65
CA LEU A 29 -9.25 8.69 3.14
C LEU A 29 -9.17 9.79 2.07
N ASP A 30 -8.98 9.39 0.82
CA ASP A 30 -8.83 10.32 -0.31
C ASP A 30 -10.17 10.72 -0.95
N ARG A 31 -11.30 10.25 -0.42
CA ARG A 31 -12.65 10.48 -0.98
C ARG A 31 -12.96 11.96 -1.29
N GLU A 32 -12.54 12.88 -0.42
CA GLU A 32 -12.85 14.31 -0.58
C GLU A 32 -12.04 14.93 -1.71
N PHE A 33 -10.79 14.47 -1.86
CA PHE A 33 -9.89 14.86 -2.92
C PHE A 33 -10.33 14.27 -4.27
N ASP A 34 -10.66 12.98 -4.30
CA ASP A 34 -11.13 12.27 -5.49
C ASP A 34 -12.44 12.87 -6.01
N THR A 35 -13.38 13.18 -5.10
CA THR A 35 -14.63 13.85 -5.46
C THR A 35 -14.38 15.24 -6.05
N ALA A 36 -13.41 15.99 -5.51
CA ALA A 36 -13.05 17.31 -6.04
C ALA A 36 -12.38 17.23 -7.43
N CYS A 37 -11.64 16.14 -7.71
CA CYS A 37 -11.00 15.89 -9.00
C CYS A 37 -11.92 15.17 -10.01
N GLY A 38 -13.12 14.76 -9.60
CA GLY A 38 -14.07 14.02 -10.44
C GLY A 38 -13.68 12.55 -10.66
N GLU A 39 -12.78 12.02 -9.84
CA GLU A 39 -12.30 10.65 -9.94
C GLU A 39 -13.31 9.64 -9.40
N HIS A 40 -13.34 8.46 -10.02
CA HIS A 40 -14.22 7.37 -9.62
C HIS A 40 -13.44 6.21 -9.02
N ASN A 41 -13.59 6.02 -7.70
CA ASN A 41 -12.93 4.97 -6.93
C ASN A 41 -13.95 3.97 -6.34
N TRP A 42 -13.52 3.04 -5.48
CA TRP A 42 -14.43 2.04 -4.90
C TRP A 42 -15.41 2.64 -3.88
N ILE A 43 -15.09 3.82 -3.32
CA ILE A 43 -15.94 4.56 -2.40
C ILE A 43 -17.25 4.96 -3.03
N ASN A 44 -17.26 5.26 -4.32
CA ASN A 44 -18.47 5.68 -5.03
C ASN A 44 -19.54 4.57 -5.09
N HIS A 45 -19.14 3.30 -4.97
CA HIS A 45 -20.07 2.18 -4.93
C HIS A 45 -20.35 1.66 -3.53
N LEU A 46 -19.35 1.64 -2.65
CA LEU A 46 -19.45 1.04 -1.32
C LEU A 46 -19.82 2.06 -0.22
N GLY A 47 -19.66 3.36 -0.50
CA GLY A 47 -19.85 4.44 0.45
C GLY A 47 -19.00 4.26 1.71
N GLU A 48 -19.57 4.66 2.85
CA GLU A 48 -18.95 4.48 4.18
C GLU A 48 -18.72 3.01 4.54
N GLY A 49 -19.39 2.07 3.85
CA GLY A 49 -19.19 0.64 4.03
C GLY A 49 -17.80 0.15 3.64
N ALA A 50 -17.03 0.88 2.83
CA ALA A 50 -15.68 0.47 2.40
C ALA A 50 -14.74 0.23 3.59
N VAL A 51 -14.81 1.08 4.63
CA VAL A 51 -14.03 0.91 5.87
C VAL A 51 -14.49 -0.34 6.64
N ALA A 52 -15.80 -0.60 6.67
CA ALA A 52 -16.32 -1.79 7.32
C ALA A 52 -15.88 -3.08 6.59
N TYR A 53 -15.74 -3.04 5.26
CA TYR A 53 -15.27 -4.18 4.47
C TYR A 53 -13.75 -4.36 4.51
N SER A 54 -12.96 -3.28 4.67
CA SER A 54 -11.50 -3.40 4.74
C SER A 54 -11.05 -4.26 5.92
N LEU A 55 -11.74 -4.18 7.06
CA LEU A 55 -11.39 -4.91 8.29
C LEU A 55 -11.49 -6.45 8.14
N PRO A 56 -12.59 -7.05 7.65
CA PRO A 56 -12.65 -8.47 7.34
C PRO A 56 -11.57 -8.94 6.36
N PHE A 57 -11.27 -8.16 5.30
CA PHE A 57 -10.23 -8.52 4.34
C PHE A 57 -8.85 -8.56 5.00
N LEU A 58 -8.54 -7.59 5.85
CA LEU A 58 -7.31 -7.61 6.65
C LEU A 58 -7.27 -8.80 7.61
N ALA A 59 -8.37 -9.07 8.32
CA ALA A 59 -8.44 -10.19 9.26
C ALA A 59 -8.21 -11.54 8.57
N ILE A 60 -8.82 -11.76 7.40
CA ILE A 60 -8.62 -12.98 6.61
C ILE A 60 -7.19 -13.04 6.06
N SER A 61 -6.63 -11.91 5.60
CA SER A 61 -5.24 -11.84 5.15
C SER A 61 -4.26 -12.32 6.23
N VAL A 62 -4.42 -11.82 7.47
CA VAL A 62 -3.61 -12.20 8.62
C VAL A 62 -3.84 -13.67 8.99
N ALA A 63 -5.09 -14.16 8.93
CA ALA A 63 -5.40 -15.57 9.18
C ALA A 63 -4.75 -16.52 8.16
N LEU A 64 -4.63 -16.10 6.89
CA LEU A 64 -3.97 -16.91 5.85
C LEU A 64 -2.46 -16.97 6.04
N HIS A 65 -1.83 -15.81 6.27
CA HIS A 65 -0.39 -15.70 6.46
C HIS A 65 -0.02 -14.48 7.32
N PRO A 66 0.13 -14.64 8.66
CA PRO A 66 0.30 -13.52 9.59
C PRO A 66 1.47 -12.61 9.24
N GLY A 67 2.62 -13.20 8.86
CA GLY A 67 3.81 -12.43 8.52
C GLY A 67 3.61 -11.49 7.33
N ILE A 68 2.77 -11.84 6.36
CA ILE A 68 2.54 -11.02 5.16
C ILE A 68 1.44 -10.00 5.45
N GLY A 69 0.30 -10.43 5.97
CA GLY A 69 -0.81 -9.53 6.29
C GLY A 69 -0.41 -8.43 7.27
N VAL A 70 0.33 -8.77 8.33
CA VAL A 70 0.80 -7.78 9.31
C VAL A 70 1.87 -6.88 8.71
N SER A 71 2.90 -7.44 8.06
CA SER A 71 4.01 -6.61 7.55
C SER A 71 3.57 -5.67 6.44
N LEU A 72 2.74 -6.11 5.48
CA LEU A 72 2.24 -5.25 4.40
C LEU A 72 1.38 -4.11 4.94
N PHE A 73 0.45 -4.41 5.86
CA PHE A 73 -0.42 -3.39 6.44
C PHE A 73 0.36 -2.36 7.27
N LEU A 74 1.29 -2.79 8.11
CA LEU A 74 2.10 -1.87 8.91
C LEU A 74 3.12 -1.10 8.05
N ALA A 75 3.64 -1.73 6.99
CA ALA A 75 4.49 -1.04 6.02
C ALA A 75 3.73 0.05 5.26
N SER A 76 2.53 -0.25 4.74
CA SER A 76 1.71 0.75 4.05
C SER A 76 1.30 1.88 4.98
N TRP A 77 1.00 1.59 6.25
CA TRP A 77 0.73 2.62 7.26
C TRP A 77 1.95 3.52 7.48
N THR A 78 3.13 2.93 7.65
CA THR A 78 4.38 3.66 7.90
C THR A 78 4.73 4.56 6.71
N VAL A 79 4.58 4.04 5.48
CA VAL A 79 4.89 4.77 4.25
C VAL A 79 3.83 5.83 3.95
N GLY A 80 2.54 5.53 4.09
CA GLY A 80 1.44 6.45 3.79
C GLY A 80 1.44 7.73 4.66
N MET A 81 2.02 7.65 5.86
CA MET A 81 2.17 8.80 6.77
C MET A 81 3.26 9.81 6.33
N TYR A 82 3.97 9.58 5.21
CA TYR A 82 5.11 10.43 4.82
C TYR A 82 4.73 11.88 4.53
N ARG A 83 3.51 12.14 4.05
CA ARG A 83 3.09 13.48 3.59
C ARG A 83 3.10 14.50 4.74
N ASP A 84 2.71 14.06 5.95
CA ASP A 84 2.40 14.93 7.10
C ASP A 84 2.99 14.45 8.45
N LEU A 85 4.30 14.16 8.47
CA LEU A 85 5.01 13.67 9.66
C LEU A 85 4.90 14.56 10.92
N HIS A 86 4.60 15.85 10.78
CA HIS A 86 4.50 16.80 11.89
C HIS A 86 3.08 17.08 12.36
N VAL A 87 2.06 16.65 11.60
CA VAL A 87 0.65 16.80 11.98
C VAL A 87 0.32 15.87 13.14
N LYS A 88 -0.57 16.31 14.03
CA LYS A 88 -1.07 15.50 15.14
C LYS A 88 -2.30 14.71 14.71
N TYR A 89 -2.23 13.40 14.85
CA TYR A 89 -3.33 12.47 14.54
C TYR A 89 -4.28 12.28 15.73
N PRO A 90 -5.42 11.57 15.58
CA PRO A 90 -6.37 11.32 16.67
C PRO A 90 -5.76 10.68 17.93
N SER A 91 -4.65 9.94 17.80
CA SER A 91 -3.87 9.42 18.94
C SER A 91 -3.17 10.50 19.77
N ARG A 92 -3.15 11.75 19.27
CA ARG A 92 -2.39 12.92 19.73
C ARG A 92 -0.88 12.84 19.49
N LEU A 93 -0.41 11.79 18.81
CA LEU A 93 0.98 11.66 18.37
C LEU A 93 1.20 12.35 17.02
N ARG A 94 2.45 12.72 16.76
CA ARG A 94 2.89 13.20 15.44
C ARG A 94 3.04 12.01 14.48
N GLY A 95 2.86 12.23 13.17
CA GLY A 95 3.00 11.17 12.15
C GLY A 95 4.32 10.37 12.24
N TRP A 96 5.45 11.03 12.51
CA TRP A 96 6.73 10.33 12.71
C TRP A 96 6.75 9.43 13.96
N GLN A 97 6.02 9.79 15.02
CA GLN A 97 5.94 9.01 16.25
C GLN A 97 5.06 7.77 16.03
N GLU A 98 3.92 7.94 15.37
CA GLU A 98 3.07 6.80 15.01
C GLU A 98 3.81 5.85 14.06
N SER A 99 4.46 6.38 13.02
CA SER A 99 5.25 5.60 12.08
C SER A 99 6.36 4.80 12.77
N ALA A 100 7.06 5.41 13.74
CA ALA A 100 8.10 4.73 14.52
C ALA A 100 7.52 3.60 15.39
N ILE A 101 6.38 3.82 16.04
CA ILE A 101 5.71 2.79 16.87
C ILE A 101 5.20 1.64 16.00
N VAL A 102 4.55 1.96 14.87
CA VAL A 102 4.02 1.00 13.90
C VAL A 102 5.15 0.16 13.30
N MET A 103 6.26 0.79 12.93
CA MET A 103 7.44 0.11 12.41
C MET A 103 8.07 -0.82 13.46
N ALA A 104 8.26 -0.35 14.70
CA ALA A 104 8.77 -1.19 15.79
C ALA A 104 7.84 -2.38 16.08
N THR A 105 6.53 -2.16 16.02
CA THR A 105 5.50 -3.20 16.15
C THR A 105 5.59 -4.21 15.01
N GLY A 106 5.83 -3.75 13.78
CA GLY A 106 6.02 -4.61 12.61
C GLY A 106 7.23 -5.52 12.75
N PHE A 107 8.37 -4.99 13.19
CA PHE A 107 9.57 -5.81 13.45
C PHE A 107 9.42 -6.76 14.63
N TYR A 108 8.51 -6.49 15.56
CA TYR A 108 8.20 -7.39 16.67
C TYR A 108 7.33 -8.58 16.23
N PHE A 109 6.32 -8.33 15.39
CA PHE A 109 5.35 -9.35 14.97
C PHE A 109 5.72 -10.09 13.67
N ALA A 110 6.47 -9.45 12.78
CA ALA A 110 6.92 -10.04 11.53
C ALA A 110 8.44 -10.26 11.57
N GLU A 111 8.91 -11.26 10.83
CA GLU A 111 10.33 -11.49 10.65
C GLU A 111 11.00 -10.27 10.00
N TRP A 112 12.23 -9.97 10.40
CA TRP A 112 12.98 -8.80 9.93
C TRP A 112 13.03 -8.72 8.40
N ASP A 113 13.28 -9.85 7.74
CA ASP A 113 13.37 -9.94 6.28
C ASP A 113 12.03 -9.64 5.62
N THR A 114 10.93 -10.18 6.17
CA THR A 114 9.57 -9.97 5.64
C THR A 114 9.12 -8.53 5.85
N MET A 115 9.37 -7.95 7.03
CA MET A 115 9.01 -6.55 7.31
C MET A 115 9.79 -5.57 6.43
N THR A 116 11.10 -5.80 6.27
CA THR A 116 11.95 -4.98 5.39
C THR A 116 11.49 -5.08 3.93
N CYS A 117 11.16 -6.29 3.46
CA CYS A 117 10.61 -6.51 2.13
C CYS A 117 9.30 -5.72 1.94
N SER A 118 8.37 -5.81 2.90
CA SER A 118 7.09 -5.10 2.86
C SER A 118 7.25 -3.57 2.87
N LEU A 119 8.20 -3.01 3.64
CA LEU A 119 8.53 -1.58 3.63
C LEU A 119 9.05 -1.12 2.26
N LEU A 120 9.95 -1.89 1.65
CA LEU A 120 10.50 -1.58 0.34
C LEU A 120 9.43 -1.67 -0.75
N ILE A 121 8.56 -2.69 -0.71
CA ILE A 121 7.44 -2.83 -1.64
C ILE A 121 6.45 -1.67 -1.48
N ALA A 122 6.04 -1.35 -0.25
CA ALA A 122 5.13 -0.22 0.00
C ALA A 122 5.74 1.10 -0.48
N GLY A 123 7.03 1.33 -0.23
CA GLY A 123 7.74 2.50 -0.75
C GLY A 123 7.80 2.53 -2.29
N ALA A 124 8.00 1.38 -2.94
CA ALA A 124 8.04 1.29 -4.41
C ALA A 124 6.68 1.58 -5.03
N VAL A 125 5.60 1.09 -4.41
CA VAL A 125 4.21 1.39 -4.81
C VAL A 125 3.95 2.89 -4.67
N GLN A 126 4.25 3.48 -3.50
CA GLN A 126 4.06 4.93 -3.28
C GLN A 126 4.84 5.78 -4.30
N LEU A 127 6.10 5.42 -4.59
CA LEU A 127 6.89 6.13 -5.60
C LEU A 127 6.30 5.98 -7.01
N SER A 128 5.69 4.83 -7.30
CA SER A 128 5.03 4.59 -8.59
C SER A 128 3.78 5.44 -8.73
N ASP A 129 2.96 5.52 -7.68
CA ASP A 129 1.76 6.37 -7.64
C ASP A 129 2.16 7.85 -7.76
N ASP A 130 3.16 8.31 -7.01
CA ASP A 130 3.70 9.67 -7.13
C ASP A 130 4.18 9.99 -8.58
N ILE A 131 4.75 9.02 -9.31
CA ILE A 131 5.15 9.22 -10.71
C ILE A 131 3.92 9.34 -11.63
N ILE A 132 2.90 8.49 -11.42
CA ILE A 132 1.68 8.43 -12.25
C ILE A 132 0.83 9.69 -12.02
N ASP A 133 0.65 10.09 -10.76
CA ASP A 133 -0.27 11.16 -10.36
C ASP A 133 0.37 12.55 -10.38
N ARG A 134 1.63 12.64 -10.81
CA ARG A 134 2.44 13.88 -10.82
C ARG A 134 1.69 15.11 -11.34
N TYR A 135 0.96 14.98 -12.44
CA TYR A 135 0.29 16.13 -13.06
C TYR A 135 -0.96 16.55 -12.28
N THR A 136 -1.72 15.58 -11.75
CA THR A 136 -2.91 15.83 -10.93
C THR A 136 -2.51 16.47 -9.60
N ASP A 137 -1.47 15.94 -8.94
CA ASP A 137 -0.96 16.46 -7.67
C ASP A 137 -0.36 17.87 -7.80
N GLN A 138 0.27 18.16 -8.94
CA GLN A 138 0.79 19.50 -9.21
C GLN A 138 -0.35 20.52 -9.36
N ALA A 139 -1.48 20.13 -9.95
CA ALA A 139 -2.63 21.01 -10.13
C ALA A 139 -3.33 21.33 -8.80
N THR A 140 -3.26 20.42 -7.83
CA THR A 140 -3.95 20.53 -6.52
C THR A 140 -3.04 21.00 -5.39
N GLY A 141 -1.72 21.07 -5.62
CA GLY A 141 -0.73 21.52 -4.64
C GLY A 141 -0.35 20.44 -3.61
N VAL A 142 -0.68 19.17 -3.88
CA VAL A 142 -0.34 18.03 -3.03
C VAL A 142 1.17 17.75 -3.09
N ARG A 143 1.74 17.30 -1.96
CA ARG A 143 3.14 16.89 -1.89
C ARG A 143 3.32 15.57 -2.64
N ASN A 144 4.20 15.60 -3.64
CA ASN A 144 4.54 14.46 -4.48
C ASN A 144 6.07 14.40 -4.66
N LEU A 145 6.68 13.25 -4.40
CA LEU A 145 8.14 13.07 -4.48
C LEU A 145 8.66 13.21 -5.92
N ALA A 146 7.90 12.81 -6.93
CA ALA A 146 8.27 12.99 -8.33
C ALA A 146 8.34 14.46 -8.74
N HIS A 147 7.62 15.36 -8.05
CA HIS A 147 7.77 16.80 -8.24
C HIS A 147 9.02 17.34 -7.53
N GLN A 148 9.31 16.87 -6.31
CA GLN A 148 10.45 17.35 -5.52
C GLN A 148 11.81 16.85 -6.02
N TRP A 149 11.89 15.56 -6.36
CA TRP A 149 13.13 14.90 -6.77
C TRP A 149 13.24 14.75 -8.29
N GLY A 150 12.12 14.81 -9.00
CA GLY A 150 12.03 14.51 -10.43
C GLY A 150 11.69 13.04 -10.70
N VAL A 151 11.12 12.79 -11.88
CA VAL A 151 10.65 11.45 -12.29
C VAL A 151 11.81 10.44 -12.37
N MET A 152 12.96 10.83 -12.92
CA MET A 152 14.09 9.91 -13.09
C MET A 152 14.64 9.40 -11.74
N PRO A 153 14.93 10.25 -10.75
CA PRO A 153 15.31 9.77 -9.41
C PRO A 153 14.25 8.88 -8.76
N CYS A 154 12.95 9.20 -8.89
CA CYS A 154 11.87 8.35 -8.37
C CYS A 154 11.83 6.98 -9.07
N CYS A 155 12.01 6.92 -10.39
CA CYS A 155 12.11 5.65 -11.13
C CYS A 155 13.29 4.80 -10.64
N VAL A 156 14.46 5.41 -10.45
CA VAL A 156 15.66 4.70 -9.96
C VAL A 156 15.43 4.20 -8.52
N ALA A 157 14.85 5.02 -7.65
CA ALA A 157 14.53 4.62 -6.28
C ALA A 157 13.51 3.48 -6.23
N CYS A 158 12.46 3.54 -7.07
CA CYS A 158 11.45 2.50 -7.19
C CYS A 158 12.08 1.15 -7.62
N ILE A 159 12.94 1.16 -8.65
CA ILE A 159 13.67 -0.04 -9.08
C ILE A 159 14.60 -0.55 -7.97
N ALA A 160 15.33 0.34 -7.30
CA ALA A 160 16.20 -0.04 -6.19
C ALA A 160 15.42 -0.69 -5.03
N PHE A 161 14.23 -0.19 -4.73
CA PHE A 161 13.36 -0.77 -3.70
C PHE A 161 12.85 -2.16 -4.10
N PHE A 162 12.43 -2.37 -5.34
CA PHE A 162 12.05 -3.71 -5.80
C PHE A 162 13.22 -4.70 -5.76
N ILE A 163 14.42 -4.29 -6.18
CA ILE A 163 15.63 -5.12 -6.10
C ILE A 163 15.95 -5.44 -4.64
N GLY A 164 15.90 -4.45 -3.76
CA GLY A 164 16.12 -4.64 -2.32
C GLY A 164 15.09 -5.60 -1.71
N ALA A 165 13.81 -5.44 -2.03
CA ALA A 165 12.75 -6.32 -1.54
C ALA A 165 12.99 -7.78 -1.97
N TRP A 166 13.37 -7.99 -3.23
CA TRP A 166 13.73 -9.32 -3.72
C TRP A 166 14.96 -9.90 -3.02
N PHE A 167 15.95 -9.07 -2.71
CA PHE A 167 17.16 -9.49 -1.99
C PHE A 167 16.88 -9.94 -0.56
N PHE A 168 16.05 -9.20 0.19
CA PHE A 168 15.73 -9.53 1.59
C PHE A 168 14.84 -10.76 1.73
N ALA A 169 13.79 -10.90 0.91
CA ALA A 169 12.83 -12.00 1.03
C ALA A 169 12.43 -12.57 -0.33
N PRO A 170 13.32 -13.33 -1.01
CA PRO A 170 13.11 -13.77 -2.38
C PRO A 170 11.92 -14.72 -2.57
N THR A 171 11.60 -15.50 -1.53
CA THR A 171 10.45 -16.42 -1.53
C THR A 171 9.11 -15.69 -1.39
N VAL A 172 9.11 -14.56 -0.65
CA VAL A 172 7.91 -13.74 -0.37
C VAL A 172 7.64 -12.76 -1.51
N PHE A 173 8.70 -12.23 -2.12
CA PHE A 173 8.65 -11.15 -3.11
C PHE A 173 7.65 -11.42 -4.24
N TRP A 174 7.79 -12.55 -4.96
CA TRP A 174 6.95 -12.85 -6.11
C TRP A 174 5.45 -13.02 -5.78
N PRO A 175 5.05 -13.86 -4.80
CA PRO A 175 3.64 -13.96 -4.45
C PRO A 175 3.03 -12.62 -4.01
N VAL A 176 3.78 -11.80 -3.27
CA VAL A 176 3.32 -10.48 -2.80
C VAL A 176 3.13 -9.52 -3.97
N ILE A 177 4.13 -9.37 -4.85
CA ILE A 177 4.03 -8.49 -6.02
C ILE A 177 2.89 -8.92 -6.95
N CYS A 178 2.77 -10.22 -7.23
CA CYS A 178 1.65 -10.72 -8.04
C CYS A 178 0.30 -10.38 -7.40
N GLY A 179 0.17 -10.52 -6.08
CA GLY A 179 -1.06 -10.19 -5.36
C GLY A 179 -1.40 -8.70 -5.43
N ILE A 180 -0.42 -7.82 -5.21
CA ILE A 180 -0.59 -6.36 -5.29
C ILE A 180 -0.95 -5.94 -6.72
N VAL A 181 -0.27 -6.46 -7.74
CA VAL A 181 -0.55 -6.16 -9.16
C VAL A 181 -1.98 -6.53 -9.53
N VAL A 182 -2.50 -7.66 -9.05
CA VAL A 182 -3.91 -8.05 -9.29
C VAL A 182 -4.88 -6.98 -8.77
N VAL A 183 -4.65 -6.49 -7.54
CA VAL A 183 -5.50 -5.42 -6.95
C VAL A 183 -5.33 -4.10 -7.70
N TYR A 184 -4.10 -3.73 -8.05
CA TYR A 184 -3.80 -2.49 -8.76
C TYR A 184 -4.45 -2.45 -10.15
N VAL A 185 -4.34 -3.54 -10.92
CA VAL A 185 -4.99 -3.69 -12.23
C VAL A 185 -6.51 -3.72 -12.10
N ALA A 186 -7.05 -4.39 -11.07
CA ALA A 186 -8.50 -4.41 -10.83
C ALA A 186 -9.05 -3.01 -10.50
N SER A 187 -8.26 -2.18 -9.81
CA SER A 187 -8.63 -0.81 -9.50
C SER A 187 -8.59 0.11 -10.73
N THR A 188 -7.49 0.10 -11.50
CA THR A 188 -7.33 0.99 -12.67
C THR A 188 -8.39 0.75 -13.74
N ARG A 189 -8.93 -0.47 -13.85
CA ARG A 189 -10.04 -0.78 -14.78
C ARG A 189 -11.36 -0.10 -14.42
N LYS A 190 -11.67 0.05 -13.12
CA LYS A 190 -12.93 0.66 -12.68
C LYS A 190 -12.97 2.16 -12.94
N GLY A 191 -11.85 2.87 -12.79
CA GLY A 191 -11.76 4.30 -13.11
C GLY A 191 -12.06 4.62 -14.58
N ARG A 192 -11.81 3.68 -15.51
CA ARG A 192 -12.10 3.89 -16.96
C ARG A 192 -13.54 3.57 -17.38
N SER A 193 -14.27 2.73 -16.64
CA SER A 193 -15.62 2.32 -17.03
C SER A 193 -16.72 3.33 -16.71
N ALA A 194 -16.42 4.40 -15.95
CA ALA A 194 -17.38 5.46 -15.60
C ALA A 194 -17.46 6.60 -16.64
N HIS A 195 -16.69 6.53 -17.74
CA HIS A 195 -16.68 7.53 -18.82
C HIS A 195 -17.48 7.11 -20.07
N VAL A 196 -18.40 6.15 -19.95
CA VAL A 196 -19.30 5.73 -21.05
C VAL A 196 -20.75 6.04 -20.71
#